data_AF-A0A519C0I9-F1
#
_entry.id   AF-A0A519C0I9-F1
#
_cell.length_a   1.000
_cell.length_b   1.000
_cell.length_c   1.000
_cell.angle_alpha   90.00
_cell.angle_beta   90.00
_cell.angle_gamma   90.00
#
_symmetry.space_group_name_H-M   'P 1'
#
loop_
_entity.id
_entity.type
_entity.pdbx_description
1 polymer ?
#
loop_
_entity_poly.entity_id
_entity_poly.type
_entity_poly.pdbx_seq_one_letter_code
_entity_poly.pdbx_strand_id
1 'polypeptide(L)'
;MAEYITKYPKTISFLDGLKGMINIENRSTVEQLHIIVKKNASELFQMFLQEGFSKVKFEHKQPFQIGNGLSLKLKKPWELHVRLVELKKELVAIHAEVEVSRDYLQHLFGQRTPVIYEIENMLKKYEIDYRVWNNRIKKYVHTIFDNYKIKLVTPNIPVFAWKPMLFVIGTVALMYLWKYLDTVF
;
A
#
# COMPACT_ATOMS: atom_id res chain seq x y z
N MET A 1 9.54 19.80 1.45
CA MET A 1 9.62 18.35 1.18
C MET A 1 8.34 17.69 1.72
N ALA A 2 7.69 16.80 0.98
CA ALA A 2 6.38 16.26 1.38
C ALA A 2 6.53 15.00 2.27
N GLU A 3 6.72 15.21 3.56
CA GLU A 3 6.89 14.13 4.51
C GLU A 3 5.54 13.46 4.83
N TYR A 4 5.53 12.13 4.94
CA TYR A 4 4.40 11.37 5.46
C TYR A 4 4.83 10.64 6.73
N ILE A 5 4.06 10.81 7.80
CA ILE A 5 4.35 10.23 9.11
C ILE A 5 3.23 9.25 9.42
N THR A 6 3.60 7.99 9.66
CA THR A 6 2.68 6.93 10.08
C THR A 6 3.22 6.24 11.33
N LYS A 7 2.35 5.46 11.99
CA LYS A 7 2.68 4.65 13.16
C LYS A 7 2.52 3.19 12.80
N TYR A 8 3.37 2.34 13.36
CA TYR A 8 3.26 0.91 13.19
C TYR A 8 3.55 0.17 14.50
N PRO A 9 2.84 -0.91 14.83
CA PRO A 9 3.08 -1.65 16.07
C PRO A 9 4.54 -2.10 16.20
N LYS A 10 5.11 -1.86 17.39
CA LYS A 10 6.47 -2.30 17.76
C LYS A 10 6.41 -3.50 18.69
N THR A 11 5.75 -3.34 19.82
CA THR A 11 5.65 -4.35 20.88
C THR A 11 4.21 -4.82 20.97
N ILE A 12 3.99 -6.11 20.77
CA ILE A 12 2.67 -6.73 20.75
C ILE A 12 2.59 -7.90 21.76
N SER A 13 1.44 -8.11 22.39
CA SER A 13 1.13 -9.36 23.09
C SER A 13 0.22 -10.23 22.25
N PHE A 14 0.37 -11.54 22.41
CA PHE A 14 -0.55 -12.53 21.88
C PHE A 14 -1.54 -12.98 22.96
N LEU A 15 -2.59 -13.69 22.57
CA LEU A 15 -3.63 -14.21 23.49
C LEU A 15 -3.06 -15.06 24.63
N ASP A 16 -1.92 -15.72 24.41
CA ASP A 16 -1.25 -16.57 25.40
C ASP A 16 -0.40 -15.76 26.42
N GLY A 17 -0.48 -14.42 26.41
CA GLY A 17 0.30 -13.53 27.28
C GLY A 17 1.75 -13.32 26.85
N LEU A 18 2.25 -14.08 25.86
CA LEU A 18 3.58 -13.92 25.30
C LEU A 18 3.72 -12.56 24.61
N LYS A 19 4.82 -11.86 24.89
CA LYS A 19 5.19 -10.61 24.22
C LYS A 19 6.09 -10.92 23.02
N GLY A 20 5.77 -10.33 21.88
CA GLY A 20 6.58 -10.35 20.67
C GLY A 20 6.97 -8.94 20.26
N MET A 21 8.15 -8.81 19.67
CA MET A 21 8.58 -7.57 19.02
C MET A 21 8.48 -7.75 17.51
N ILE A 22 7.86 -6.78 16.84
CA ILE A 22 7.83 -6.69 15.39
C ILE A 22 9.24 -6.32 14.93
N ASN A 23 9.87 -7.23 14.18
CA ASN A 23 11.18 -7.00 13.61
C ASN A 23 11.07 -6.11 12.36
N ILE A 24 12.03 -5.20 12.24
CA ILE A 24 12.26 -4.44 11.01
C ILE A 24 13.39 -5.16 10.28
N GLU A 25 13.07 -5.96 9.27
CA GLU A 25 14.10 -6.61 8.45
C GLU A 25 14.70 -5.58 7.49
N ASN A 26 16.02 -5.45 7.55
CA ASN A 26 16.90 -4.62 6.71
C ASN A 26 16.27 -3.34 6.10
N ARG A 27 16.46 -2.21 6.80
CA ARG A 27 16.28 -0.79 6.39
C ARG A 27 14.96 -0.37 5.72
N SER A 28 14.11 -1.28 5.26
CA SER A 28 12.99 -0.92 4.39
C SER A 28 11.77 -1.84 4.44
N THR A 29 11.85 -3.04 5.01
CA THR A 29 10.71 -3.98 5.04
C THR A 29 10.31 -4.29 6.48
N VAL A 30 9.19 -3.72 6.90
CA VAL A 30 8.59 -4.03 8.20
C VAL A 30 7.76 -5.31 8.06
N GLU A 31 7.84 -6.20 9.05
CA GLU A 31 7.01 -7.40 9.12
C GLU A 31 5.52 -7.03 8.99
N GLN A 32 4.84 -7.63 8.00
CA GLN A 32 3.46 -7.30 7.66
C GLN A 32 2.46 -7.97 8.60
N LEU A 33 1.64 -7.15 9.25
CA LEU A 33 0.48 -7.58 10.01
C LEU A 33 -0.75 -7.46 9.13
N HIS A 34 -1.66 -8.43 9.23
CA HIS A 34 -2.87 -8.47 8.43
C HIS A 34 -4.06 -8.13 9.30
N ILE A 35 -4.96 -7.28 8.81
CA ILE A 35 -6.22 -7.01 9.49
C ILE A 35 -7.24 -8.04 8.98
N ILE A 36 -7.73 -8.88 9.87
CA ILE A 36 -8.73 -9.90 9.56
C ILE A 36 -10.11 -9.37 9.96
N VAL A 37 -11.04 -9.42 9.01
CA VAL A 37 -12.41 -8.94 9.17
C VAL A 37 -13.37 -10.07 8.79
N LYS A 38 -14.42 -10.24 9.60
CA LYS A 38 -15.51 -11.18 9.31
C LYS A 38 -16.66 -10.45 8.61
N LYS A 39 -16.47 -10.07 7.35
CA LYS A 39 -17.45 -9.33 6.54
C LYS A 39 -17.29 -9.68 5.07
N ASN A 40 -18.35 -9.50 4.29
CA ASN A 40 -18.31 -9.75 2.85
C ASN A 40 -17.33 -8.79 2.17
N ALA A 41 -16.47 -9.32 1.29
CA ALA A 41 -15.50 -8.52 0.55
C ALA A 41 -16.18 -7.42 -0.28
N SER A 42 -17.35 -7.67 -0.86
CA SER A 42 -18.11 -6.69 -1.64
C SER A 42 -18.53 -5.49 -0.81
N GLU A 43 -18.93 -5.70 0.45
CA GLU A 43 -19.30 -4.61 1.36
C GLU A 43 -18.05 -3.80 1.77
N LEU A 44 -16.94 -4.48 2.06
CA LEU A 44 -15.66 -3.81 2.31
C LEU A 44 -15.22 -2.97 1.11
N PHE A 45 -15.38 -3.50 -0.11
CA PHE A 45 -15.11 -2.76 -1.34
C PHE A 45 -15.95 -1.49 -1.43
N GLN A 46 -17.26 -1.57 -1.20
CA GLN A 46 -18.13 -0.37 -1.25
C GLN A 46 -17.76 0.65 -0.18
N MET A 47 -17.44 0.20 1.03
CA MET A 47 -16.98 1.05 2.11
C MET A 47 -15.71 1.82 1.72
N PHE A 48 -14.69 1.16 1.18
CA PHE A 48 -13.48 1.85 0.74
C PHE A 48 -13.75 2.82 -0.41
N LEU A 49 -14.65 2.49 -1.36
CA LEU A 49 -15.02 3.43 -2.43
C LEU A 49 -15.68 4.71 -1.86
N GLN A 50 -16.49 4.59 -0.80
CA GLN A 50 -17.09 5.74 -0.11
C GLN A 50 -16.05 6.61 0.61
N GLU A 51 -14.97 6.02 1.11
CA GLU A 51 -13.81 6.73 1.68
C GLU A 51 -12.93 7.41 0.61
N GLY A 52 -13.30 7.31 -0.68
CA GLY A 52 -12.60 7.96 -1.79
C GLY A 52 -11.51 7.11 -2.43
N PHE A 53 -11.46 5.80 -2.14
CA PHE A 53 -10.55 4.90 -2.83
C PHE A 53 -10.98 4.72 -4.30
N SER A 54 -9.98 4.58 -5.16
CA SER A 54 -10.11 4.24 -6.57
C SER A 54 -9.73 2.78 -6.80
N LYS A 55 -10.38 2.13 -7.77
CA LYS A 55 -10.01 0.77 -8.19
C LYS A 55 -8.73 0.83 -9.00
N VAL A 56 -7.75 0.01 -8.64
CA VAL A 56 -6.50 -0.10 -9.40
C VAL A 56 -6.20 -1.55 -9.75
N LYS A 57 -5.86 -1.79 -11.01
CA LYS A 57 -5.36 -3.10 -11.46
C LYS A 57 -3.91 -3.22 -11.01
N PHE A 58 -3.60 -4.16 -10.12
CA PHE A 58 -2.22 -4.38 -9.70
C PHE A 58 -1.43 -5.05 -10.83
N GLU A 59 -0.16 -4.67 -10.95
CA GLU A 59 0.78 -5.29 -11.90
C GLU A 59 0.95 -6.78 -11.61
N HIS A 60 0.92 -7.15 -10.33
CA HIS A 60 0.99 -8.52 -9.85
C HIS A 60 -0.19 -8.80 -8.91
N LYS A 61 -1.10 -9.69 -9.31
CA LYS A 61 -2.15 -10.19 -8.41
C LYS A 61 -1.54 -11.18 -7.43
N GLN A 62 -1.75 -10.97 -6.14
CA GLN A 62 -1.34 -11.94 -5.13
C GLN A 62 -2.26 -13.18 -5.16
N PRO A 63 -1.75 -14.36 -4.75
CA PRO A 63 -2.59 -15.54 -4.61
C PRO A 63 -3.73 -15.25 -3.61
N PHE A 64 -4.94 -15.72 -3.94
CA PHE A 64 -6.16 -15.51 -3.14
C PHE A 64 -6.64 -14.04 -3.02
N GLN A 65 -6.08 -13.13 -3.82
CA GLN A 65 -6.56 -11.76 -3.87
C GLN A 65 -7.96 -11.68 -4.47
N ILE A 66 -8.86 -10.99 -3.78
CA ILE A 66 -10.23 -10.75 -4.21
C ILE A 66 -10.26 -9.52 -5.12
N GLY A 67 -10.69 -9.70 -6.37
CA GLY A 67 -10.97 -8.61 -7.31
C GLY A 67 -9.74 -7.80 -7.73
N ASN A 68 -9.93 -6.47 -7.82
CA ASN A 68 -8.87 -5.48 -7.98
C ASN A 68 -8.54 -4.93 -6.60
N GLY A 69 -7.32 -4.52 -6.33
CA GLY A 69 -7.12 -3.76 -5.08
C GLY A 69 -7.50 -2.29 -5.28
N LEU A 70 -7.29 -1.54 -4.22
CA LEU A 70 -7.80 -0.20 -4.04
C LEU A 70 -6.65 0.75 -3.77
N SER A 71 -6.75 1.98 -4.22
CA SER A 71 -5.78 3.01 -3.87
C SER A 71 -6.43 4.33 -3.48
N LEU A 72 -5.81 5.02 -2.53
CA LEU A 72 -6.20 6.35 -2.07
C LEU A 72 -4.99 7.26 -2.22
N LYS A 73 -5.13 8.33 -3.01
CA LYS A 73 -4.06 9.32 -3.17
C LYS A 73 -3.92 10.13 -1.89
N LEU A 74 -2.75 10.08 -1.30
CA LEU A 74 -2.39 10.90 -0.14
C LEU A 74 -1.69 12.18 -0.62
N LYS A 75 -0.98 12.86 0.28
CA LYS A 75 -0.10 13.97 -0.09
C LYS A 75 0.97 13.45 -1.07
N LYS A 76 1.09 14.08 -2.23
CA LYS A 76 2.09 13.70 -3.24
C LYS A 76 3.48 13.59 -2.61
N PRO A 77 4.25 12.53 -2.92
CA PRO A 77 3.99 11.49 -3.93
C PRO A 77 3.34 10.22 -3.37
N TRP A 78 2.79 10.23 -2.16
CA TRP A 78 2.35 9.02 -1.46
C TRP A 78 0.96 8.56 -1.89
N GLU A 79 0.76 7.25 -1.93
CA GLU A 79 -0.51 6.60 -2.23
C GLU A 79 -0.69 5.40 -1.30
N LEU A 80 -1.85 5.31 -0.66
CA LEU A 80 -2.24 4.19 0.19
C LEU A 80 -2.85 3.11 -0.70
N HIS A 81 -2.27 1.92 -0.73
CA HIS A 81 -2.77 0.78 -1.48
C HIS A 81 -3.36 -0.25 -0.51
N VAL A 82 -4.55 -0.73 -0.82
CA VAL A 82 -5.25 -1.74 -0.03
C VAL A 82 -5.56 -2.94 -0.92
N ARG A 83 -5.27 -4.13 -0.41
CA ARG A 83 -5.58 -5.41 -1.04
C ARG A 83 -6.44 -6.24 -0.10
N LEU A 84 -7.46 -6.86 -0.67
CA LEU A 84 -8.33 -7.78 0.04
C LEU A 84 -7.98 -9.21 -0.40
N VAL A 85 -7.76 -10.09 0.57
CA VAL A 85 -7.36 -11.49 0.35
C VAL A 85 -8.37 -12.39 1.05
N GLU A 86 -8.89 -13.39 0.34
CA GLU A 86 -9.83 -14.35 0.92
C GLU A 86 -9.04 -15.41 1.70
N LEU A 87 -9.34 -15.58 2.98
CA LEU A 87 -8.76 -16.66 3.79
C LEU A 87 -9.68 -17.88 3.82
N LYS A 88 -10.94 -17.65 4.16
CA LYS A 88 -12.02 -18.65 4.25
C LYS A 88 -13.34 -17.95 3.92
N LYS A 89 -14.42 -18.72 3.70
CA LYS A 89 -15.77 -18.15 3.50
C LYS A 89 -16.07 -17.11 4.59
N GLU A 90 -16.37 -15.88 4.16
CA GLU A 90 -16.67 -14.70 5.01
C GLU A 90 -15.53 -14.17 5.89
N LEU A 91 -14.30 -14.64 5.70
CA LEU A 91 -13.12 -14.16 6.43
C LEU A 91 -12.12 -13.54 5.45
N VAL A 92 -12.00 -12.22 5.51
CA VAL A 92 -11.19 -11.43 4.59
C VAL A 92 -9.99 -10.85 5.34
N ALA A 93 -8.80 -11.03 4.79
CA ALA A 93 -7.60 -10.31 5.22
C ALA A 93 -7.44 -9.03 4.40
N ILE A 94 -7.16 -7.94 5.08
CA ILE A 94 -6.87 -6.63 4.51
C ILE A 94 -5.37 -6.38 4.66
N HIS A 95 -4.71 -6.16 3.53
CA HIS A 95 -3.32 -5.72 3.46
C HIS A 95 -3.30 -4.27 3.04
N ALA A 96 -2.66 -3.42 3.81
CA ALA A 96 -2.54 -2.01 3.48
C ALA A 96 -1.08 -1.56 3.54
N GLU A 97 -0.67 -0.86 2.49
CA GLU A 97 0.70 -0.44 2.26
C GLU A 97 0.68 1.00 1.75
N VAL A 98 1.54 1.86 2.30
CA VAL A 98 1.83 3.16 1.73
C VAL A 98 3.03 3.01 0.80
N GLU A 99 2.82 3.41 -0.45
CA GLU A 99 3.81 3.34 -1.51
C GLU A 99 3.92 4.70 -2.21
N VAL A 100 4.96 4.85 -3.04
CA VAL A 100 5.02 5.96 -3.99
C VAL A 100 3.93 5.75 -5.05
N SER A 101 3.20 6.82 -5.39
CA SER A 101 2.11 6.75 -6.34
C SER A 101 2.57 6.25 -7.70
N ARG A 102 1.72 5.46 -8.34
CA ARG A 102 1.98 4.85 -9.66
C ARG A 102 2.12 5.87 -10.79
N ASP A 103 1.73 7.11 -10.53
CA ASP A 103 1.96 8.22 -11.44
C ASP A 103 3.47 8.48 -11.64
N TYR A 104 4.34 7.96 -10.75
CA TYR A 104 5.77 8.22 -10.75
C TYR A 104 6.61 6.97 -10.96
N LEU A 105 7.67 7.02 -11.79
CA LEU A 105 8.57 5.87 -12.03
C LEU A 105 9.16 5.26 -10.75
N GLN A 106 9.35 6.07 -9.73
CA GLN A 106 9.86 5.64 -8.43
C GLN A 106 8.97 4.59 -7.74
N HIS A 107 7.72 4.36 -8.16
CA HIS A 107 6.91 3.26 -7.62
C HIS A 107 7.47 1.86 -7.93
N LEU A 108 8.26 1.72 -9.00
CA LEU A 108 8.85 0.43 -9.41
C LEU A 108 9.98 -0.03 -8.49
N PHE A 109 10.69 0.92 -7.86
CA PHE A 109 11.83 0.68 -6.98
C PHE A 109 11.61 1.24 -5.56
N GLY A 110 10.40 1.73 -5.30
CA GLY A 110 10.04 2.45 -4.10
C GLY A 110 9.80 1.51 -2.93
N GLN A 111 10.05 2.01 -1.72
CA GLN A 111 9.76 1.29 -0.50
C GLN A 111 8.24 1.19 -0.28
N ARG A 112 7.78 -0.01 0.07
CA ARG A 112 6.41 -0.27 0.53
C ARG A 112 6.40 -0.35 2.05
N THR A 113 5.60 0.50 2.69
CA THR A 113 5.52 0.51 4.16
C THR A 113 4.15 -0.01 4.57
N PRO A 114 4.06 -1.13 5.31
CA PRO A 114 2.77 -1.61 5.79
C PRO A 114 2.17 -0.61 6.78
N VAL A 115 0.85 -0.47 6.71
CA VAL A 115 0.08 0.42 7.57
C VAL A 115 -1.15 -0.31 8.12
N ILE A 116 -1.53 0.02 9.34
CA ILE A 116 -2.60 -0.67 10.07
C ILE A 116 -3.60 0.34 10.61
N TYR A 117 -3.12 1.34 11.33
CA TYR A 117 -3.96 2.30 12.04
C TYR A 117 -4.88 3.11 11.12
N GLU A 118 -4.43 3.39 9.91
CA GLU A 118 -5.19 4.07 8.86
C GLU A 118 -6.45 3.26 8.51
N ILE A 119 -6.30 1.95 8.34
CA ILE A 119 -7.42 1.04 8.05
C ILE A 119 -8.25 0.77 9.31
N GLU A 120 -7.63 0.60 10.48
CA GLU A 120 -8.36 0.44 11.74
C GLU A 120 -9.31 1.61 12.01
N ASN A 121 -8.87 2.84 11.76
CA ASN A 121 -9.71 4.03 11.93
C ASN A 121 -10.90 4.03 10.96
N MET A 122 -10.70 3.60 9.71
CA MET A 122 -11.79 3.43 8.75
C MET A 122 -12.76 2.35 9.23
N LEU A 123 -12.27 1.17 9.64
CA LEU A 123 -13.12 0.08 10.12
C LEU A 123 -13.93 0.48 11.36
N LYS A 124 -13.33 1.22 12.30
CA LYS A 124 -14.02 1.76 13.49
C LYS A 124 -15.13 2.72 13.12
N LYS A 125 -14.92 3.59 12.13
CA LYS A 125 -15.95 4.53 11.63
C LYS A 125 -17.20 3.80 11.10
N TYR A 126 -17.01 2.62 10.52
CA TYR A 126 -18.10 1.78 10.01
C TYR A 126 -18.56 0.69 10.99
N GLU A 127 -18.11 0.74 12.25
CA GLU A 127 -18.44 -0.23 13.31
C GLU A 127 -18.16 -1.69 12.91
N ILE A 128 -17.05 -1.90 12.19
CA ILE A 128 -16.63 -3.22 11.72
C ILE A 128 -15.64 -3.83 12.71
N ASP A 129 -16.02 -4.97 13.28
CA ASP A 129 -15.13 -5.77 14.11
C ASP A 129 -13.95 -6.31 13.31
N TYR A 130 -12.76 -6.15 13.89
CA TYR A 130 -11.51 -6.60 13.27
C TYR A 130 -10.59 -7.26 14.27
N ARG A 131 -9.69 -8.10 13.76
CA ARG A 131 -8.60 -8.72 14.53
C ARG A 131 -7.30 -8.56 13.78
N VAL A 132 -6.21 -8.30 14.50
CA VAL A 132 -4.88 -8.19 13.87
C VAL A 132 -4.18 -9.54 13.94
N TRP A 133 -3.67 -10.00 12.81
CA TRP A 133 -2.98 -11.29 12.67
C TRP A 133 -1.52 -11.07 12.30
N ASN A 134 -0.64 -11.75 13.03
CA ASN A 134 0.78 -11.82 12.71
C ASN A 134 1.04 -13.08 11.87
N ASN A 135 1.48 -12.89 10.62
CA ASN A 135 1.70 -14.00 9.68
C ASN A 135 2.96 -14.83 10.00
N ARG A 136 3.99 -14.22 10.60
CA ARG A 136 5.26 -14.87 10.92
C ARG A 136 5.10 -15.89 12.05
N ILE A 137 4.44 -15.47 13.14
CA ILE A 137 4.24 -16.28 14.35
C ILE A 137 2.92 -17.05 14.27
N LYS A 138 2.07 -16.76 13.27
CA LYS A 138 0.75 -17.37 13.06
C LYS A 138 -0.15 -17.23 14.30
N LYS A 139 -0.20 -16.03 14.89
CA LYS A 139 -1.00 -15.73 16.07
C LYS A 139 -1.74 -14.40 15.95
N TYR A 140 -2.86 -14.30 16.65
CA TYR A 140 -3.62 -13.05 16.79
C TYR A 140 -2.96 -12.14 17.83
N VAL A 141 -2.88 -10.86 17.49
CA VAL A 141 -2.44 -9.81 18.40
C VAL A 141 -3.58 -9.43 19.32
N HIS A 142 -3.31 -9.41 20.63
CA HIS A 142 -4.27 -9.04 21.67
C HIS A 142 -4.10 -7.59 22.11
N THR A 143 -2.87 -7.18 22.43
CA THR A 143 -2.57 -5.80 22.88
C THR A 143 -1.34 -5.27 22.16
N ILE A 144 -1.37 -3.99 21.81
CA ILE A 144 -0.22 -3.24 21.29
C ILE A 144 0.25 -2.32 22.42
N PHE A 145 1.51 -2.44 22.83
CA PHE A 145 2.08 -1.61 23.91
C PHE A 145 2.73 -0.35 23.36
N ASP A 146 3.57 -0.51 22.33
CA ASP A 146 4.38 0.56 21.77
C ASP A 146 4.33 0.56 20.25
N ASN A 147 4.63 1.72 19.66
CA ASN A 147 4.62 1.95 18.23
C ASN A 147 5.95 2.50 17.73
N TYR A 148 6.36 2.02 16.55
CA TYR A 148 7.31 2.71 15.70
C TYR A 148 6.68 3.96 15.12
N LYS A 149 7.43 5.07 15.11
CA LYS A 149 7.11 6.25 14.33
C LYS A 149 7.88 6.15 13.01
N ILE A 150 7.16 5.90 11.92
CA ILE A 150 7.75 5.75 10.59
C ILE A 150 7.62 7.08 9.87
N LYS A 151 8.76 7.63 9.43
CA LYS A 151 8.82 8.84 8.63
C LYS A 151 9.23 8.46 7.21
N LEU A 152 8.30 8.57 6.28
CA LEU A 152 8.56 8.39 4.87
C LEU A 152 9.05 9.71 4.27
N VAL A 153 10.31 9.70 3.86
CA VAL A 153 10.96 10.85 3.24
C VAL A 153 10.85 10.68 1.72
N THR A 154 10.44 11.73 1.03
CA THR A 154 10.38 11.70 -0.43
C THR A 154 11.78 11.52 -0.99
N PRO A 155 11.96 10.73 -2.06
CA PRO A 155 13.25 10.63 -2.75
C PRO A 155 13.80 12.03 -3.06
N ASN A 156 15.11 12.22 -2.89
CA ASN A 156 15.78 13.51 -3.16
C ASN A 156 15.72 13.91 -4.65
N ILE A 157 15.43 12.95 -5.53
CA ILE A 157 15.24 13.16 -6.96
C ILE A 157 13.78 13.59 -7.20
N PRO A 158 13.51 14.63 -8.02
CA PRO A 158 12.15 15.01 -8.36
C PRO A 158 11.37 13.80 -8.87
N VAL A 159 10.18 13.61 -8.29
CA VAL A 159 9.34 12.46 -8.57
C VAL A 159 8.89 12.54 -10.04
N PHE A 160 9.31 11.59 -10.87
CA PHE A 160 9.20 11.71 -12.33
C PHE A 160 7.89 11.14 -12.81
N ALA A 161 6.97 12.02 -13.20
CA ALA A 161 5.73 11.59 -13.82
C ALA A 161 6.02 10.97 -15.19
N TRP A 162 5.67 9.70 -15.39
CA TRP A 162 6.03 8.98 -16.61
C TRP A 162 5.21 9.43 -17.84
N LYS A 163 3.96 9.88 -17.63
CA LYS A 163 3.08 10.31 -18.73
C LYS A 163 3.65 11.50 -19.53
N PRO A 164 4.07 12.62 -18.89
CA PRO A 164 4.77 13.68 -19.61
C PRO A 164 6.06 13.21 -20.29
N MET A 165 6.80 12.29 -19.67
CA MET A 165 8.07 11.79 -20.21
C MET A 165 7.86 11.04 -21.54
N LEU A 166 6.82 10.20 -21.63
CA LEU A 166 6.48 9.52 -22.90
C LEU A 166 6.15 10.50 -24.02
N PHE A 167 5.48 11.61 -23.71
CA PHE A 167 5.17 12.64 -24.70
C PHE A 167 6.47 13.28 -25.23
N VAL A 168 7.38 13.67 -24.33
CA VAL A 168 8.68 14.25 -24.72
C VAL A 168 9.50 13.26 -25.55
N ILE A 169 9.61 11.99 -25.12
CA ILE A 169 10.32 10.94 -25.87
C ILE A 169 9.69 10.76 -27.26
N GLY A 170 8.36 10.72 -27.35
CA GLY A 170 7.64 10.59 -28.61
C GLY A 170 7.90 11.76 -29.56
N THR A 171 7.83 13.00 -29.07
CA THR A 171 8.11 14.20 -29.88
C THR A 171 9.54 14.21 -30.38
N VAL A 172 10.52 13.93 -29.52
CA VAL A 172 11.94 13.87 -29.91
C VAL A 172 12.17 12.78 -30.95
N ALA A 173 11.64 11.57 -30.74
CA ALA A 173 11.76 10.47 -31.69
C ALA A 173 11.15 10.82 -33.05
N LEU A 174 9.98 11.47 -33.09
CA LEU A 174 9.35 11.93 -34.32
C LEU A 174 10.16 13.01 -35.03
N MET A 175 10.75 13.97 -34.29
CA MET A 175 11.61 15.00 -34.88
C MET A 175 12.89 14.40 -35.50
N TYR A 176 13.52 13.45 -34.83
CA TYR A 176 14.70 12.76 -35.37
C TYR A 176 14.35 11.87 -36.56
N LEU A 177 13.21 11.16 -36.51
CA LEU A 177 12.72 10.37 -37.63
C LEU A 177 12.43 11.26 -38.86
N TRP A 178 11.77 12.40 -38.66
CA TRP A 178 11.54 13.38 -39.71
C TRP A 178 12.85 13.84 -40.32
N LYS A 179 13.80 14.30 -39.49
CA LYS A 179 15.11 14.76 -39.95
C LYS A 179 15.83 13.69 -40.76
N TYR A 180 15.79 12.43 -40.31
CA TYR A 180 16.40 11.32 -41.02
C TYR A 180 15.77 11.11 -42.41
N LEU A 181 14.44 11.11 -42.50
CA LEU A 181 13.73 10.98 -43.77
C LEU A 181 14.04 12.14 -44.73
N ASP A 182 14.04 13.38 -44.24
CA ASP A 182 14.39 14.59 -45.00
C ASP A 182 15.86 14.61 -45.47
N THR A 183 16.75 13.91 -44.77
CA THR A 183 18.16 13.81 -45.17
C THR A 183 18.41 12.69 -46.21
N VAL A 184 17.57 11.66 -46.22
CA VAL A 184 17.76 10.45 -47.05
C VAL A 184 16.94 10.50 -48.35
N PHE A 185 15.78 11.14 -48.34
CA PHE A 185 14.91 11.34 -49.52
C PHE A 185 14.95 12.79 -49.99
#